data_AF-A0AAD2FQ03-F1
#
_entry.id   AF-A0AAD2FQ03-F1
#
_cell.length_a   1.000
_cell.length_b   1.000
_cell.length_c   1.000
_cell.angle_alpha   90.00
_cell.angle_beta   90.00
_cell.angle_gamma   90.00
#
_symmetry.space_group_name_H-M   'P 1'
#
loop_
_entity.id
_entity.type
_entity.pdbx_description
1 polymer ?
#
loop_
_entity_poly.entity_id
_entity_poly.type
_entity_poly.pdbx_seq_one_letter_code
_entity_poly.pdbx_strand_id
1 'polypeptide(L)'
;MEGDNTTAASQDESQTSSLTASTPQGGGPPFFSPPPGKAQSDGARDWSGDGHRRRSPLATRICFQNVNGLPEHGNDPKQQQINSWLKEERVGIALLAEAKTFWPSINKGHGWSDRLRQATMKSKQKGFYSSVAYNRHQDRSAATSAVQWGGCIATVLNQVAHRAKEAGRDPTVLGRWAYVRLQGRKLKAHGVMSRTLWLR
;
A
#
# COMPACT_ATOMS: atom_id res chain seq x y z
N MET A 1 1.79 74.20 -10.64
CA MET A 1 3.03 74.36 -11.43
C MET A 1 3.95 73.24 -10.99
N GLU A 2 3.77 72.01 -11.47
CA GLU A 2 4.15 71.50 -12.82
C GLU A 2 5.64 71.74 -13.09
N GLY A 3 6.49 70.71 -12.98
CA GLY A 3 7.06 69.93 -14.11
C GLY A 3 8.55 70.30 -14.21
N ASP A 4 9.57 69.52 -14.57
CA ASP A 4 9.80 68.28 -15.31
C ASP A 4 11.19 67.75 -14.85
N ASN A 5 11.43 66.46 -14.60
CA ASN A 5 11.73 65.36 -15.53
C ASN A 5 13.19 65.34 -16.05
N THR A 6 14.01 64.36 -15.62
CA THR A 6 15.06 63.76 -16.47
C THR A 6 15.43 62.35 -15.97
N THR A 7 15.36 61.39 -16.90
CA THR A 7 15.66 59.95 -16.80
C THR A 7 17.10 59.65 -17.21
N ALA A 8 17.81 58.78 -16.47
CA ALA A 8 18.87 57.87 -16.94
C ALA A 8 19.21 56.89 -15.80
N ALA A 9 18.82 55.62 -15.88
CA ALA A 9 19.52 54.51 -16.54
C ALA A 9 20.46 53.71 -15.61
N SER A 10 20.13 52.42 -15.52
CA SER A 10 21.01 51.26 -15.30
C SER A 10 21.62 50.97 -13.92
N GLN A 11 21.20 49.83 -13.35
CA GLN A 11 21.97 48.66 -12.85
C GLN A 11 21.27 48.12 -11.58
N ASP A 12 20.33 47.19 -11.70
CA ASP A 12 20.54 45.73 -11.69
C ASP A 12 21.00 45.22 -10.31
N GLU A 13 20.06 45.12 -9.37
CA GLU A 13 20.20 44.33 -8.14
C GLU A 13 19.40 43.03 -8.26
N SER A 14 19.89 42.14 -9.11
CA SER A 14 19.57 40.72 -9.09
C SER A 14 20.43 40.03 -8.01
N GLN A 15 20.09 40.22 -6.73
CA GLN A 15 20.52 39.27 -5.69
C GLN A 15 19.50 38.15 -5.56
N THR A 16 19.45 37.32 -6.60
CA THR A 16 19.00 35.93 -6.46
C THR A 16 19.98 35.22 -5.55
N SER A 17 19.62 35.07 -4.27
CA SER A 17 20.23 34.08 -3.38
C SER A 17 20.02 32.70 -4.01
N SER A 18 21.05 32.23 -4.72
CA SER A 18 21.15 30.90 -5.30
C SER A 18 21.33 29.87 -4.17
N LEU A 19 20.23 29.56 -3.49
CA LEU A 19 20.10 28.30 -2.80
C LEU A 19 19.98 27.22 -3.87
N THR A 20 21.13 26.65 -4.20
CA THR A 20 21.25 25.39 -4.90
C THR A 20 20.35 24.36 -4.21
N ALA A 21 19.18 24.11 -4.78
CA ALA A 21 18.40 22.93 -4.47
C ALA A 21 19.18 21.72 -4.99
N SER A 22 20.20 21.33 -4.23
CA SER A 22 20.73 19.99 -4.28
C SER A 22 19.56 19.07 -4.00
N THR A 23 19.11 18.37 -5.05
CA THR A 23 18.24 17.21 -4.92
C THR A 23 18.82 16.36 -3.79
N PRO A 24 18.12 16.18 -2.66
CA PRO A 24 18.48 15.09 -1.80
C PRO A 24 18.11 13.85 -2.63
N GLN A 25 19.10 13.21 -3.23
CA GLN A 25 19.02 11.78 -3.49
C GLN A 25 18.86 11.15 -2.11
N GLY A 26 17.60 11.10 -1.67
CA GLY A 26 17.17 10.45 -0.45
C GLY A 26 17.37 8.97 -0.66
N GLY A 27 18.61 8.51 -0.48
CA GLY A 27 18.91 7.18 0.02
C GLY A 27 18.26 7.03 1.39
N GLY A 28 16.93 7.00 1.43
CA GLY A 28 16.22 6.36 2.50
C GLY A 28 16.72 4.92 2.55
N PRO A 29 16.84 4.32 3.73
CA PRO A 29 17.30 2.96 3.79
C PRO A 29 16.33 2.09 2.99
N PRO A 30 16.76 0.91 2.50
CA PRO A 30 15.86 0.03 1.77
C PRO A 30 14.60 -0.18 2.62
N PHE A 31 13.47 -0.45 1.97
CA PHE A 31 12.20 -0.79 2.62
C PHE A 31 12.38 -1.82 3.76
N PHE A 32 13.50 -2.56 3.73
CA PHE A 32 14.16 -3.17 4.89
C PHE A 32 15.55 -2.56 5.15
N SER A 33 15.73 -1.89 6.29
CA SER A 33 17.02 -1.31 6.70
C SER A 33 17.75 -2.28 7.64
N PRO A 34 19.01 -2.67 7.37
CA PRO A 34 19.78 -3.46 8.32
C PRO A 34 20.30 -2.57 9.46
N PRO A 35 20.40 -3.10 10.71
CA PRO A 35 20.96 -2.35 11.83
C PRO A 35 22.48 -2.15 11.68
N PRO A 36 23.06 -1.06 12.23
CA PRO A 36 24.49 -0.83 12.18
C PRO A 36 25.20 -1.77 13.15
N GLY A 37 26.12 -2.57 12.59
CA GLY A 37 27.09 -3.35 13.34
C GLY A 37 26.63 -4.75 13.72
N LYS A 38 26.88 -5.73 12.84
CA LYS A 38 27.60 -6.97 13.17
C LYS A 38 27.97 -7.71 11.88
N ALA A 39 29.13 -8.35 11.95
CA ALA A 39 29.95 -8.83 10.85
C ALA A 39 29.25 -9.78 9.86
N GLN A 40 29.67 -9.65 8.61
CA GLN A 40 29.47 -10.57 7.49
C GLN A 40 29.89 -12.00 7.87
N SER A 41 28.95 -12.94 7.86
CA SER A 41 29.24 -14.36 7.66
C SER A 41 28.01 -15.06 7.05
N ASP A 42 28.22 -15.59 5.85
CA ASP A 42 27.48 -16.60 5.08
C ASP A 42 25.99 -16.87 5.40
N GLY A 43 25.15 -16.61 4.40
CA GLY A 43 23.84 -17.25 4.24
C GLY A 43 22.64 -16.56 4.88
N ALA A 44 22.76 -15.30 5.31
CA ALA A 44 21.68 -14.57 5.96
C ALA A 44 20.56 -14.20 4.97
N ARG A 45 19.45 -14.94 5.01
CA ARG A 45 18.17 -14.49 4.44
C ARG A 45 17.74 -13.23 5.20
N ASP A 46 17.66 -12.11 4.47
CA ASP A 46 17.05 -10.88 4.96
C ASP A 46 15.59 -11.17 5.32
N TRP A 47 15.30 -11.22 6.61
CA TRP A 47 13.94 -11.30 7.14
C TRP A 47 13.67 -10.08 8.00
N SER A 48 12.44 -9.61 7.92
CA SER A 48 11.93 -8.45 8.63
C SER A 48 10.57 -8.84 9.21
N GLY A 49 10.53 -9.09 10.52
CA GLY A 49 9.36 -9.57 11.26
C GLY A 49 9.45 -11.05 11.63
N ASP A 50 9.34 -11.33 12.94
CA ASP A 50 9.55 -12.59 13.67
C ASP A 50 9.61 -13.87 12.82
N GLY A 51 10.79 -14.50 12.76
CA GLY A 51 11.08 -15.79 12.11
C GLY A 51 9.86 -16.65 11.83
N HIS A 52 9.22 -16.39 10.69
CA HIS A 52 7.89 -16.90 10.42
C HIS A 52 7.95 -18.43 10.34
N ARG A 53 7.28 -19.12 11.28
CA ARG A 53 7.18 -20.59 11.25
C ARG A 53 6.66 -21.04 9.88
N ARG A 54 7.20 -22.16 9.37
CA ARG A 54 6.73 -22.78 8.12
C ARG A 54 5.21 -22.92 8.19
N ARG A 55 4.52 -22.33 7.21
CA ARG A 55 3.07 -22.33 7.12
C ARG A 55 2.56 -23.78 7.08
N SER A 56 1.64 -24.13 7.97
CA SER A 56 0.86 -25.38 7.86
C SER A 56 0.02 -25.34 6.58
N PRO A 57 -0.02 -26.42 5.76
CA PRO A 57 -0.82 -26.47 4.54
C PRO A 57 -2.31 -26.13 4.75
N LEU A 58 -2.83 -26.35 5.95
CA LEU A 58 -4.23 -26.11 6.32
C LEU A 58 -4.50 -24.70 6.87
N ALA A 59 -3.45 -23.93 7.15
CA ALA A 59 -3.57 -22.59 7.70
C ALA A 59 -3.65 -21.53 6.60
N THR A 60 -4.45 -20.48 6.84
CA THR A 60 -4.43 -19.26 6.03
C THR A 60 -3.51 -18.25 6.71
N ARG A 61 -2.55 -17.70 5.96
CA ARG A 61 -1.66 -16.65 6.46
C ARG A 61 -2.28 -15.28 6.22
N ILE A 62 -2.37 -14.50 7.29
CA ILE A 62 -2.80 -13.11 7.28
C ILE A 62 -1.57 -12.27 7.55
N CYS A 63 -1.34 -11.27 6.72
CA CYS A 63 -0.25 -10.33 6.87
C CYS A 63 -0.81 -8.91 6.90
N PHE A 64 -0.32 -8.13 7.85
CA PHE A 64 -0.60 -6.70 7.94
C PHE A 64 0.71 -5.93 7.81
N GLN A 65 0.73 -4.93 6.95
CA GLN A 65 1.91 -4.09 6.76
C GLN A 65 1.52 -2.65 6.45
N ASN A 66 2.19 -1.72 7.13
CA ASN A 66 2.21 -0.34 6.70
C ASN A 66 3.19 -0.21 5.53
N VAL A 67 2.71 0.09 4.34
CA VAL A 67 3.54 0.14 3.12
C VAL A 67 4.13 1.52 2.86
N ASN A 68 3.73 2.55 3.62
CA ASN A 68 4.18 3.92 3.46
C ASN A 68 4.17 4.38 1.99
N GLY A 69 3.02 4.21 1.34
CA GLY A 69 2.74 4.60 -0.04
C GLY A 69 3.01 3.52 -1.08
N LEU A 70 2.06 3.35 -1.99
CA LEU A 70 2.22 2.53 -3.18
C LEU A 70 2.66 3.40 -4.35
N PRO A 71 3.56 2.88 -5.20
CA PRO A 71 4.04 3.60 -6.37
C PRO A 71 2.90 3.80 -7.36
N GLU A 72 3.00 4.82 -8.22
CA GLU A 72 2.01 5.08 -9.27
C GLU A 72 1.99 3.99 -10.34
N HIS A 73 3.17 3.50 -10.71
CA HIS A 73 3.34 2.46 -11.73
C HIS A 73 3.47 1.07 -11.11
N GLY A 74 2.88 0.08 -11.77
CA GLY A 74 2.96 -1.33 -11.35
C GLY A 74 4.35 -1.98 -11.52
N ASN A 75 5.23 -1.35 -12.31
CA ASN A 75 6.57 -1.87 -12.62
C ASN A 75 7.64 -1.38 -11.64
N ASP A 76 7.28 -0.49 -10.72
CA ASP A 76 8.19 0.09 -9.74
C ASP A 76 8.84 -0.99 -8.85
N PRO A 77 10.14 -0.87 -8.48
CA PRO A 77 10.82 -1.83 -7.62
C PRO A 77 10.08 -2.15 -6.32
N LYS A 78 9.42 -1.15 -5.71
CA LYS A 78 8.62 -1.34 -4.49
C LYS A 78 7.41 -2.23 -4.75
N GLN A 79 6.76 -2.09 -5.90
CA GLN A 79 5.65 -2.98 -6.28
C GLN A 79 6.15 -4.41 -6.53
N GLN A 80 7.32 -4.57 -7.15
CA GLN A 80 7.93 -5.87 -7.36
C GLN A 80 8.26 -6.54 -6.02
N GLN A 81 8.79 -5.79 -5.06
CA GLN A 81 9.06 -6.27 -3.71
C GLN A 81 7.79 -6.76 -3.01
N ILE A 82 6.68 -6.00 -3.09
CA ILE A 82 5.38 -6.42 -2.55
C ILE A 82 4.91 -7.72 -3.22
N ASN A 83 5.05 -7.83 -4.54
CA ASN A 83 4.65 -9.03 -5.27
C ASN A 83 5.49 -10.26 -4.87
N SER A 84 6.81 -10.09 -4.72
CA SER A 84 7.72 -11.14 -4.22
C SER A 84 7.33 -11.57 -2.82
N TRP A 85 7.08 -10.63 -1.92
CA TRP A 85 6.62 -10.90 -0.56
C TRP A 85 5.30 -11.68 -0.52
N LEU A 86 4.28 -11.26 -1.28
CA LEU A 86 2.99 -11.97 -1.35
C LEU A 86 3.15 -13.43 -1.81
N LYS A 87 4.11 -13.68 -2.72
CA LYS A 87 4.41 -14.99 -3.29
C LYS A 87 5.23 -15.86 -2.35
N GLU A 88 6.35 -15.35 -1.87
CA GLU A 88 7.33 -16.05 -1.03
C GLU A 88 6.71 -16.44 0.31
N GLU A 89 6.00 -15.52 0.94
CA GLU A 89 5.28 -15.78 2.18
C GLU A 89 3.96 -16.53 1.99
N ARG A 90 3.58 -16.84 0.74
CA ARG A 90 2.32 -17.53 0.39
C ARG A 90 1.12 -16.92 1.11
N VAL A 91 1.04 -15.58 1.07
CA VAL A 91 0.04 -14.80 1.81
C VAL A 91 -1.36 -15.15 1.30
N GLY A 92 -2.27 -15.44 2.22
CA GLY A 92 -3.68 -15.70 1.89
C GLY A 92 -4.53 -14.44 2.01
N ILE A 93 -4.22 -13.58 2.98
CA ILE A 93 -4.87 -12.29 3.20
C ILE A 93 -3.79 -11.25 3.46
N ALA A 94 -3.77 -10.18 2.66
CA ALA A 94 -2.84 -9.07 2.79
C ALA A 94 -3.61 -7.80 3.16
N LEU A 95 -3.22 -7.16 4.25
CA LEU A 95 -3.79 -5.93 4.76
C LEU A 95 -2.71 -4.85 4.69
N LEU A 96 -2.90 -3.86 3.84
CA LEU A 96 -1.93 -2.79 3.61
C LEU A 96 -2.46 -1.48 4.17
N ALA A 97 -1.73 -0.89 5.10
CA ALA A 97 -2.00 0.44 5.64
C ALA A 97 -1.12 1.48 4.95
N GLU A 98 -1.59 2.74 4.95
CA GLU A 98 -0.95 3.88 4.29
C GLU A 98 -0.61 3.60 2.83
N ALA A 99 -1.62 3.24 2.03
CA ALA A 99 -1.43 3.07 0.59
C ALA A 99 -1.00 4.38 -0.08
N LYS A 100 -1.34 5.55 0.47
CA LYS A 100 -0.98 6.90 0.00
C LYS A 100 -1.18 7.15 -1.51
N THR A 101 -2.13 6.45 -2.14
CA THR A 101 -2.36 6.54 -3.58
C THR A 101 -3.80 6.94 -3.88
N PHE A 102 -3.97 7.90 -4.78
CA PHE A 102 -5.24 8.32 -5.35
C PHE A 102 -5.51 7.50 -6.61
N TRP A 103 -6.28 6.42 -6.45
CA TRP A 103 -6.53 5.45 -7.52
C TRP A 103 -7.16 6.03 -8.79
N PRO A 104 -8.05 7.04 -8.74
CA PRO A 104 -8.64 7.60 -9.97
C PRO A 104 -7.65 8.33 -10.88
N SER A 105 -6.53 8.86 -10.36
CA SER A 105 -5.51 9.51 -11.19
C SER A 105 -4.51 8.53 -11.79
N ILE A 106 -4.50 7.27 -11.37
CA ILE A 106 -3.59 6.27 -11.92
C ILE A 106 -4.07 5.85 -13.31
N ASN A 107 -3.14 5.80 -14.26
CA ASN A 107 -3.39 5.29 -15.60
C ASN A 107 -3.98 3.86 -15.59
N LYS A 108 -4.89 3.58 -16.53
CA LYS A 108 -5.49 2.25 -16.71
C LYS A 108 -4.40 1.18 -16.84
N GLY A 109 -4.58 0.03 -16.19
CA GLY A 109 -3.59 -1.04 -16.17
C GLY A 109 -2.59 -0.96 -15.01
N HIS A 110 -2.56 0.15 -14.25
CA HIS A 110 -1.73 0.31 -13.05
C HIS A 110 -2.56 0.40 -11.76
N GLY A 111 -3.88 0.20 -11.82
CA GLY A 111 -4.72 0.13 -10.63
C GLY A 111 -4.39 -1.10 -9.76
N TRP A 112 -4.78 -1.08 -8.49
CA TRP A 112 -4.48 -2.18 -7.56
C TRP A 112 -4.94 -3.56 -8.08
N SER A 113 -6.15 -3.63 -8.64
CA SER A 113 -6.70 -4.85 -9.23
C SER A 113 -5.88 -5.36 -10.43
N ASP A 114 -5.34 -4.45 -11.24
CA ASP A 114 -4.53 -4.80 -12.41
C ASP A 114 -3.18 -5.35 -11.97
N ARG A 115 -2.58 -4.74 -10.92
CA ARG A 115 -1.34 -5.23 -10.31
C ARG A 115 -1.52 -6.63 -9.74
N LEU A 116 -2.60 -6.87 -9.00
CA LEU A 116 -2.92 -8.20 -8.49
C LEU A 116 -3.17 -9.21 -9.61
N ARG A 117 -3.83 -8.81 -10.70
CA ARG A 117 -4.03 -9.66 -11.87
C ARG A 117 -2.69 -10.08 -12.49
N GLN A 118 -1.78 -9.13 -12.68
CA GLN A 118 -0.44 -9.42 -13.22
C GLN A 118 0.37 -10.32 -12.26
N ALA A 119 0.31 -10.06 -10.96
CA ALA A 119 0.99 -10.87 -9.95
C ALA A 119 0.45 -12.29 -9.88
N THR A 120 -0.88 -12.46 -9.94
CA THR A 120 -1.54 -13.77 -9.85
C THR A 120 -1.37 -14.61 -11.12
N MET A 121 -1.43 -13.98 -12.30
CA MET A 121 -1.13 -14.64 -13.58
C MET A 121 0.29 -15.23 -13.61
N LYS A 122 1.28 -14.49 -13.10
CA LYS A 122 2.68 -14.95 -13.04
C LYS A 122 2.93 -16.04 -12.01
N SER A 123 2.02 -16.28 -11.06
CA SER A 123 2.32 -17.08 -9.85
C SER A 123 1.48 -18.36 -9.69
N LYS A 124 0.77 -18.85 -10.72
CA LYS A 124 -0.19 -19.97 -10.62
C LYS A 124 -1.27 -19.75 -9.53
N GLN A 125 -1.44 -18.52 -9.06
CA GLN A 125 -2.39 -18.17 -8.01
C GLN A 125 -3.80 -18.08 -8.59
N LYS A 126 -4.77 -18.76 -7.96
CA LYS A 126 -6.13 -18.95 -8.50
C LYS A 126 -7.10 -17.84 -8.07
N GLY A 127 -6.78 -16.60 -8.42
CA GLY A 127 -7.67 -15.45 -8.25
C GLY A 127 -7.43 -14.61 -6.99
N PHE A 128 -8.07 -13.45 -6.97
CA PHE A 128 -7.95 -12.43 -5.93
C PHE A 128 -9.29 -11.70 -5.72
N TYR A 129 -9.44 -11.09 -4.55
CA TYR A 129 -10.55 -10.19 -4.23
C TYR A 129 -10.03 -9.09 -3.30
N SER A 130 -10.31 -7.83 -3.59
CA SER A 130 -9.75 -6.71 -2.82
C SER A 130 -10.76 -5.61 -2.56
N SER A 131 -10.73 -5.05 -1.35
CA SER A 131 -11.36 -3.78 -1.00
C SER A 131 -10.29 -2.70 -0.88
N VAL A 132 -10.48 -1.59 -1.57
CA VAL A 132 -9.55 -0.45 -1.60
C VAL A 132 -10.28 0.78 -1.08
N ALA A 133 -9.75 1.36 0.00
CA ALA A 133 -10.24 2.60 0.58
C ALA A 133 -9.17 3.68 0.48
N TYR A 134 -9.59 4.90 0.16
CA TYR A 134 -8.72 6.03 -0.10
C TYR A 134 -9.49 7.33 0.11
N ASN A 135 -8.77 8.43 0.33
CA ASN A 135 -9.41 9.73 0.54
C ASN A 135 -10.01 10.27 -0.77
N ARG A 136 -11.27 10.70 -0.73
CA ARG A 136 -12.03 11.23 -1.88
C ARG A 136 -12.46 12.68 -1.73
N HIS A 137 -12.24 13.29 -0.57
CA HIS A 137 -12.56 14.70 -0.34
C HIS A 137 -11.61 15.64 -1.08
N GLN A 138 -10.42 15.15 -1.41
CA GLN A 138 -9.46 15.90 -2.19
C GLN A 138 -9.75 15.65 -3.67
N ASP A 139 -10.37 16.61 -4.35
CA ASP A 139 -10.42 16.60 -5.81
C ASP A 139 -9.00 16.79 -6.33
N ARG A 140 -8.49 15.74 -6.97
CA ARG A 140 -7.14 15.66 -7.52
C ARG A 140 -7.17 15.30 -9.01
N SER A 141 -8.31 15.49 -9.67
CA SER A 141 -8.46 15.27 -11.11
C SER A 141 -7.50 16.13 -11.93
N ALA A 142 -7.13 17.31 -11.44
CA ALA A 142 -6.16 18.22 -12.05
C ALA A 142 -4.74 18.12 -11.46
N ALA A 143 -4.51 17.25 -10.47
CA ALA A 143 -3.20 17.14 -9.82
C ALA A 143 -2.23 16.29 -10.64
N THR A 144 -0.98 16.76 -10.75
CA THR A 144 0.09 16.05 -11.49
C THR A 144 0.56 14.76 -10.81
N SER A 145 0.20 14.53 -9.55
CA SER A 145 0.68 13.38 -8.76
C SER A 145 -0.46 12.56 -8.18
N ALA A 146 -0.31 11.23 -8.25
CA ALA A 146 -1.21 10.26 -7.63
C ALA A 146 -1.00 10.08 -6.11
N VAL A 147 -0.08 10.83 -5.48
CA VAL A 147 0.25 10.66 -4.05
C VAL A 147 -0.73 11.42 -3.17
N GLN A 148 -1.28 10.76 -2.15
CA GLN A 148 -2.17 11.39 -1.14
C GLN A 148 -1.94 10.83 0.27
N TRP A 149 -2.52 11.45 1.29
CA TRP A 149 -2.43 10.92 2.65
C TRP A 149 -3.50 9.88 2.95
N GLY A 150 -3.11 8.83 3.67
CA GLY A 150 -4.00 7.76 4.12
C GLY A 150 -4.24 6.68 3.07
N GLY A 151 -5.41 6.05 3.15
CA GLY A 151 -5.78 4.92 2.31
C GLY A 151 -5.28 3.58 2.86
N CYS A 152 -6.08 2.54 2.63
CA CYS A 152 -5.79 1.18 3.06
C CYS A 152 -6.40 0.17 2.09
N ILE A 153 -5.86 -1.03 2.11
CA ILE A 153 -6.25 -2.10 1.20
C ILE A 153 -6.40 -3.40 1.97
N ALA A 154 -7.55 -4.06 1.80
CA ALA A 154 -7.75 -5.43 2.24
C ALA A 154 -7.81 -6.34 1.01
N THR A 155 -6.84 -7.23 0.86
CA THR A 155 -6.75 -8.16 -0.27
C THR A 155 -6.79 -9.60 0.21
N VAL A 156 -7.55 -10.43 -0.50
CA VAL A 156 -7.66 -11.86 -0.29
C VAL A 156 -7.19 -12.57 -1.57
N LEU A 157 -6.34 -13.58 -1.41
CA LEU A 157 -5.66 -14.26 -2.51
C LEU A 157 -6.00 -15.76 -2.52
N ASN A 158 -5.83 -16.39 -3.69
CA ASN A 158 -5.88 -17.84 -3.87
C ASN A 158 -7.21 -18.47 -3.42
N GLN A 159 -7.14 -19.64 -2.79
CA GLN A 159 -8.30 -20.39 -2.30
C GLN A 159 -9.18 -19.59 -1.32
N VAL A 160 -8.60 -18.61 -0.63
CA VAL A 160 -9.34 -17.74 0.30
C VAL A 160 -10.22 -16.76 -0.47
N ALA A 161 -9.83 -16.35 -1.68
CA ALA A 161 -10.59 -15.41 -2.50
C ALA A 161 -11.97 -15.97 -2.87
N HIS A 162 -12.10 -17.28 -3.11
CA HIS A 162 -13.39 -17.94 -3.35
C HIS A 162 -14.34 -17.89 -2.14
N ARG A 163 -13.82 -17.60 -0.94
CA ARG A 163 -14.62 -17.44 0.27
C ARG A 163 -15.04 -16.00 0.49
N ALA A 164 -14.53 -15.03 -0.27
CA ALA A 164 -14.98 -13.65 -0.16
C ALA A 164 -16.45 -13.55 -0.55
N LYS A 165 -17.24 -12.90 0.32
CA LYS A 165 -18.68 -12.68 0.11
C LYS A 165 -19.01 -11.22 -0.07
N GLU A 166 -18.28 -10.36 0.62
CA GLU A 166 -18.57 -8.95 0.67
C GLU A 166 -17.28 -8.18 0.92
N ALA A 167 -17.26 -6.93 0.50
CA ALA A 167 -16.24 -5.97 0.85
C ALA A 167 -16.91 -4.69 1.28
N GLY A 168 -16.27 -3.99 2.22
CA GLY A 168 -16.66 -2.66 2.62
C GLY A 168 -15.46 -1.75 2.73
N ARG A 169 -15.75 -0.47 2.80
CA ARG A 169 -14.78 0.62 2.94
C ARG A 169 -15.40 1.71 3.79
N ASP A 170 -14.51 2.52 4.36
CA ASP A 170 -14.86 3.71 5.13
C ASP A 170 -15.93 4.58 4.42
N PRO A 171 -17.14 4.72 5.00
CA PRO A 171 -18.23 5.53 4.43
C PRO A 171 -17.95 7.03 4.53
N THR A 172 -17.04 7.46 5.41
CA THR A 172 -16.62 8.86 5.51
C THR A 172 -15.70 9.28 4.36
N VAL A 173 -15.35 8.34 3.48
CA VAL A 173 -14.52 8.50 2.28
C VAL A 173 -13.14 9.11 2.54
N LEU A 174 -12.62 8.98 3.75
CA LEU A 174 -11.25 9.33 4.12
C LEU A 174 -10.26 8.20 3.87
N GLY A 175 -10.76 6.97 3.72
CA GLY A 175 -9.94 5.80 3.45
C GLY A 175 -9.25 5.24 4.69
N ARG A 176 -9.88 5.37 5.87
CA ARG A 176 -9.32 4.91 7.15
C ARG A 176 -9.32 3.40 7.32
N TRP A 177 -10.33 2.73 6.77
CA TRP A 177 -10.47 1.27 6.87
C TRP A 177 -11.11 0.67 5.61
N ALA A 178 -10.79 -0.60 5.38
CA ALA A 178 -11.36 -1.47 4.35
C ALA A 178 -11.47 -2.87 4.93
N TYR A 179 -12.52 -3.61 4.58
CA TYR A 179 -12.67 -5.01 4.97
C TYR A 179 -13.05 -5.89 3.78
N VAL A 180 -12.76 -7.19 3.93
CA VAL A 180 -13.34 -8.26 3.12
C VAL A 180 -13.96 -9.27 4.09
N ARG A 181 -15.25 -9.58 3.90
CA ARG A 181 -15.97 -10.57 4.69
C ARG A 181 -15.83 -11.95 4.04
N LEU A 182 -15.31 -12.91 4.80
CA LEU A 182 -15.10 -14.28 4.36
C LEU A 182 -16.20 -15.20 4.86
N GLN A 183 -16.59 -16.18 4.04
CA GLN A 183 -17.47 -17.26 4.44
C GLN A 183 -16.73 -18.26 5.34
N GLY A 184 -17.19 -18.34 6.59
CA GLY A 184 -16.75 -19.36 7.55
C GLY A 184 -17.18 -20.77 7.16
N ARG A 185 -16.65 -21.77 7.87
CA ARG A 185 -17.17 -23.14 7.75
C ARG A 185 -18.53 -23.20 8.45
N LYS A 186 -19.52 -23.84 7.82
CA LYS A 186 -20.71 -24.27 8.56
C LYS A 186 -20.23 -25.26 9.62
N LEU A 187 -20.32 -24.89 10.89
CA LEU A 187 -20.15 -25.85 11.97
C LEU A 187 -21.33 -26.82 11.84
N LYS A 188 -21.05 -28.10 11.55
CA LYS A 188 -22.06 -29.13 11.80
C LYS A 188 -22.21 -29.16 13.32
N ALA A 189 -23.31 -28.61 13.82
CA ALA A 189 -23.68 -28.78 15.21
C ALA A 189 -23.89 -30.28 15.42
N HIS A 190 -22.89 -30.98 15.94
CA HIS A 190 -23.14 -32.23 16.63
C HIS A 190 -23.83 -31.86 17.94
N GLY A 191 -25.15 -31.78 17.89
CA GLY A 191 -26.07 -32.02 19.01
C GLY A 191 -25.72 -31.52 20.41
N VAL A 192 -25.13 -30.34 20.60
CA VAL A 192 -25.03 -29.73 21.94
C VAL A 192 -25.64 -28.34 21.90
N MET A 193 -26.68 -28.20 22.70
CA MET A 193 -27.54 -27.02 22.87
C MET A 193 -26.76 -25.72 22.93
N SER A 194 -27.16 -24.77 22.08
CA SER A 194 -26.75 -23.36 22.16
C SER A 194 -27.26 -22.76 23.46
N ARG A 195 -26.42 -22.64 24.49
CA ARG A 195 -26.67 -21.72 25.60
C ARG A 195 -26.16 -20.34 25.19
N THR A 196 -27.08 -19.48 24.79
CA THR A 196 -26.83 -18.05 24.62
C THR A 196 -26.62 -17.45 26.01
N LEU A 197 -25.37 -17.14 26.36
CA LEU A 197 -25.06 -16.34 27.55
C LEU A 197 -24.98 -14.88 27.11
N TRP A 198 -25.96 -14.07 27.53
CA TRP A 198 -25.85 -12.62 27.49
C TRP A 198 -25.04 -12.18 28.71
N LEU A 199 -23.96 -11.43 28.52
CA LEU A 199 -23.38 -10.61 29.57
C LEU A 199 -23.93 -9.18 29.44
N ARG A 200 -24.37 -8.65 30.59
CA ARG A 200 -24.75 -7.24 30.79
C ARG A 200 -23.52 -6.35 30.83
#